data_AF-A0A962QZI8-F1
#
_entry.id   AF-A0A962QZI8-F1
#
_cell.length_a   1.000
_cell.length_b   1.000
_cell.length_c   1.000
_cell.angle_alpha   90.00
_cell.angle_beta   90.00
_cell.angle_gamma   90.00
#
_symmetry.space_group_name_H-M   'P 1'
#
loop_
_entity.id
_entity.type
_entity.pdbx_description
1 polymer ?
#
loop_
_entity_poly.entity_id
_entity_poly.type
_entity_poly.pdbx_seq_one_letter_code
_entity_poly.pdbx_strand_id
1 'polypeptide(L)'
;HLFDWLVPGLLREKCIQLVKNLPKDKRKQLVPVPDHVDRALAGLEPADVDLARAMADRFAALGAVRLAPGDWAVHKLDDYYRMNIRVVDADGRLLAQGRDLAQLVERFRDHTRQSLSTRQDDSPAREGIVRWDFEALPAEYRFRQAGVDIVAYPALVDTGAAVDIALCDYPGEARLRHRAGVLRLLRLHSAQQVKYLRKQLLRGNESALVLAAAGLEREALLEDLVDAAFLQAMAVDQGAPRSREAFEQMLERGRGEVVGRATQLETVLLNSLGALAELRRRLAGLEAGRWPDTREDIDSQLQRLLAAGFQRDTPESWLSQYPRYMKALCNRVERLSGQYPKDQGHTALLQELGAPLWEALGKRPGLLLSCSDAMQYRWMLEELRVSLFAQHLGTRQAVSAKRLQEQWRAVAQWLAANPH
;
A
#
# COMPACT_ATOMS: atom_id res chain seq x y z
N HIS A 1 -14.82 -10.68 -10.76
CA HIS A 1 -16.20 -10.51 -11.26
C HIS A 1 -16.87 -11.78 -11.75
N LEU A 2 -16.17 -12.91 -11.90
CA LEU A 2 -16.76 -14.20 -12.30
C LEU A 2 -18.08 -14.58 -11.56
N PHE A 3 -18.19 -14.32 -10.25
CA PHE A 3 -19.41 -14.61 -9.49
C PHE A 3 -20.61 -13.71 -9.84
N ASP A 4 -20.37 -12.54 -10.46
CA ASP A 4 -21.42 -11.63 -10.91
C ASP A 4 -22.18 -12.18 -12.11
N TRP A 5 -21.56 -13.06 -12.91
CA TRP A 5 -22.14 -13.62 -14.13
C TRP A 5 -23.10 -14.79 -13.87
N LEU A 6 -23.16 -15.30 -12.63
CA LEU A 6 -23.99 -16.44 -12.22
C LEU A 6 -23.84 -17.66 -13.15
N VAL A 7 -24.72 -18.65 -12.97
CA VAL A 7 -24.90 -19.77 -13.89
C VAL A 7 -25.88 -19.40 -15.02
N PRO A 8 -25.78 -20.00 -16.22
CA PRO A 8 -26.61 -19.66 -17.37
C PRO A 8 -28.12 -19.65 -17.10
N GLY A 9 -28.61 -20.54 -16.23
CA GLY A 9 -30.04 -20.62 -15.86
C GLY A 9 -30.59 -19.42 -15.07
N LEU A 10 -29.74 -18.60 -14.45
CA LEU A 10 -30.15 -17.41 -13.68
C LEU A 10 -29.64 -16.09 -14.27
N LEU A 11 -28.65 -16.15 -15.15
CA LEU A 11 -28.02 -14.97 -15.76
C LEU A 11 -29.05 -14.13 -16.53
N ARG A 12 -29.94 -14.77 -17.30
CA ARG A 12 -30.99 -14.07 -18.06
C ARG A 12 -31.91 -13.25 -17.17
N GLU A 13 -32.45 -13.87 -16.14
CA GLU A 13 -33.38 -13.20 -15.21
C GLU A 13 -32.68 -12.10 -14.41
N LYS A 14 -31.42 -12.30 -14.03
CA LYS A 14 -30.59 -11.25 -13.42
C LYS A 14 -30.46 -10.03 -14.33
N CYS A 15 -30.12 -10.25 -15.61
CA CYS A 15 -30.00 -9.16 -16.59
C CYS A 15 -31.34 -8.42 -16.79
N ILE A 16 -32.46 -9.13 -16.82
CA ILE A 16 -33.79 -8.52 -16.87
C ILE A 16 -34.04 -7.62 -15.65
N GLN A 17 -33.69 -8.07 -14.45
CA GLN A 17 -33.89 -7.28 -13.24
C GLN A 17 -32.96 -6.07 -13.17
N LEU A 18 -31.71 -6.22 -13.61
CA LEU A 18 -30.79 -5.10 -13.73
C LEU A 18 -31.34 -4.02 -14.67
N VAL A 19 -31.90 -4.42 -15.83
CA VAL A 19 -32.55 -3.49 -16.78
C VAL A 19 -33.82 -2.87 -16.17
N LYS A 20 -34.61 -3.62 -15.40
CA LYS A 20 -35.78 -3.09 -14.70
C LYS A 20 -35.43 -2.02 -13.66
N ASN A 21 -34.24 -2.13 -13.06
CA ASN A 21 -33.71 -1.20 -12.07
C ASN A 21 -33.07 0.07 -12.67
N LEU A 22 -32.93 0.16 -13.99
CA LEU A 22 -32.44 1.36 -14.68
C LEU A 22 -33.39 2.56 -14.49
N PRO A 23 -32.89 3.81 -14.64
CA PRO A 23 -33.72 5.00 -14.70
C PRO A 23 -34.86 4.87 -15.72
N LYS A 24 -36.03 5.40 -15.38
CA LYS A 24 -37.27 5.25 -16.17
C LYS A 24 -37.08 5.61 -17.64
N ASP A 25 -36.33 6.66 -17.92
CA ASP A 25 -36.13 7.20 -19.28
C ASP A 25 -35.22 6.30 -20.14
N LYS A 26 -34.31 5.57 -19.50
CA LYS A 26 -33.45 4.56 -20.14
C LYS A 26 -34.20 3.25 -20.34
N ARG A 27 -34.92 2.79 -19.31
CA ARG A 27 -35.69 1.54 -19.35
C ARG A 27 -36.76 1.54 -20.45
N LYS A 28 -37.42 2.68 -20.70
CA LYS A 28 -38.43 2.81 -21.78
C LYS A 28 -37.88 2.47 -23.18
N GLN A 29 -36.59 2.71 -23.42
CA GLN A 29 -35.92 2.43 -24.71
C GLN A 29 -35.58 0.94 -24.88
N LEU A 30 -35.73 0.16 -23.82
CA LEU A 30 -35.44 -1.27 -23.77
C LEU A 30 -36.73 -2.09 -23.61
N VAL A 31 -37.90 -1.58 -24.02
CA VAL A 31 -39.17 -2.33 -23.97
C VAL A 31 -39.42 -2.97 -25.34
N PRO A 32 -39.63 -4.31 -25.42
CA PRO A 32 -39.75 -5.28 -24.32
C PRO A 32 -38.40 -5.67 -23.71
N VAL A 33 -38.28 -5.56 -22.38
CA VAL A 33 -37.02 -5.84 -21.65
C VAL A 33 -36.45 -7.24 -21.94
N PRO A 34 -37.26 -8.32 -21.93
CA PRO A 34 -36.76 -9.65 -22.22
C PRO A 34 -36.07 -9.76 -23.58
N ASP A 35 -36.68 -9.23 -24.65
CA ASP A 35 -36.18 -9.33 -26.02
C ASP A 35 -34.83 -8.61 -26.20
N HIS A 36 -34.70 -7.43 -25.60
CA HIS A 36 -33.45 -6.67 -25.62
C HIS A 36 -32.35 -7.40 -24.85
N VAL A 37 -32.69 -7.98 -23.69
CA VAL A 37 -31.74 -8.79 -22.90
C VAL A 37 -31.32 -10.04 -23.67
N ASP A 38 -32.25 -10.75 -24.31
CA ASP A 38 -31.95 -11.96 -25.09
C ASP A 38 -31.00 -11.66 -26.26
N ARG A 39 -31.23 -10.55 -26.97
CA ARG A 39 -30.32 -10.08 -28.03
C ARG A 39 -28.95 -9.67 -27.50
N ALA A 40 -28.88 -9.07 -26.31
CA ALA A 40 -27.61 -8.72 -25.68
C ALA A 40 -26.83 -9.98 -25.26
N LEU A 41 -27.52 -10.94 -24.63
CA LEU A 41 -26.96 -12.21 -24.17
C LEU A 41 -26.45 -13.09 -25.32
N ALA A 42 -27.09 -13.06 -26.49
CA ALA A 42 -26.67 -13.83 -27.66
C ALA A 42 -25.25 -13.52 -28.17
N GLY A 43 -24.64 -12.41 -27.75
CA GLY A 43 -23.22 -12.14 -27.98
C GLY A 43 -22.47 -11.69 -26.74
N LEU A 44 -22.97 -12.05 -25.56
CA LEU A 44 -22.30 -11.82 -24.28
C LEU A 44 -21.50 -13.07 -23.93
N GLU A 45 -20.18 -13.01 -24.07
CA GLU A 45 -19.29 -14.12 -23.72
C GLU A 45 -18.92 -14.05 -22.23
N PRO A 46 -18.89 -15.19 -21.50
CA PRO A 46 -18.42 -15.23 -20.12
C PRO A 46 -17.01 -14.65 -20.00
N ALA A 47 -16.84 -13.64 -19.14
CA ALA A 47 -15.58 -12.96 -18.92
C ALA A 47 -15.44 -12.50 -17.46
N ASP A 48 -14.21 -12.31 -16.98
CA ASP A 48 -13.96 -11.75 -15.64
C ASP A 48 -14.01 -10.22 -15.64
N VAL A 49 -15.16 -9.68 -16.05
CA VAL A 49 -15.43 -8.23 -16.10
C VAL A 49 -16.76 -7.92 -15.41
N ASP A 50 -17.02 -6.66 -15.06
CA ASP A 50 -18.31 -6.25 -14.52
C ASP A 50 -19.45 -6.55 -15.52
N LEU A 51 -20.45 -7.33 -15.09
CA LEU A 51 -21.61 -7.70 -15.89
C LEU A 51 -22.40 -6.48 -16.37
N ALA A 52 -22.55 -5.44 -15.54
CA ALA A 52 -23.27 -4.22 -15.89
C ALA A 52 -22.55 -3.46 -17.02
N ARG A 53 -21.21 -3.43 -16.96
CA ARG A 53 -20.38 -2.88 -18.03
C ARG A 53 -20.51 -3.68 -19.32
N ALA A 54 -20.38 -5.00 -19.24
CA ALA A 54 -20.49 -5.87 -20.41
C ALA A 54 -21.88 -5.74 -21.07
N MET A 55 -22.96 -5.68 -20.28
CA MET A 55 -24.32 -5.41 -20.77
C MET A 55 -24.44 -4.03 -21.42
N ALA A 56 -23.87 -2.98 -20.83
CA ALA A 56 -23.87 -1.65 -21.41
C ALA A 56 -23.16 -1.61 -22.78
N ASP A 57 -22.01 -2.29 -22.89
CA ASP A 57 -21.26 -2.41 -24.14
C ASP A 57 -22.07 -3.17 -25.21
N ARG A 58 -22.76 -4.26 -24.83
CA ARG A 58 -23.68 -4.99 -25.73
C ARG A 58 -24.85 -4.13 -26.19
N PHE A 59 -25.51 -3.40 -25.29
CA PHE A 59 -26.62 -2.52 -25.67
C PHE A 59 -26.17 -1.38 -26.58
N ALA A 60 -24.98 -0.84 -26.37
CA ALA A 60 -24.40 0.17 -27.25
C ALA A 60 -24.08 -0.39 -28.65
N ALA A 61 -23.46 -1.58 -28.72
CA ALA A 61 -23.14 -2.25 -29.99
C ALA A 61 -24.38 -2.62 -30.80
N LEU A 62 -25.48 -2.97 -30.13
CA LEU A 62 -26.78 -3.25 -30.75
C LEU A 62 -27.56 -1.98 -31.14
N GLY A 63 -27.01 -0.78 -30.87
CA GLY A 63 -27.66 0.50 -31.14
C GLY A 63 -28.91 0.77 -30.29
N ALA A 64 -29.08 0.07 -29.17
CA ALA A 64 -30.29 0.13 -28.35
C ALA A 64 -30.31 1.36 -27.42
N VAL A 65 -29.30 1.50 -26.56
CA VAL A 65 -29.19 2.63 -25.62
C VAL A 65 -27.74 2.74 -25.11
N ARG A 66 -27.29 3.96 -24.81
CA ARG A 66 -26.03 4.18 -24.08
C ARG A 66 -26.32 4.33 -22.58
N LEU A 67 -25.68 3.46 -21.80
CA LEU A 67 -25.80 3.39 -20.33
C LEU A 67 -24.44 3.72 -19.70
N ALA A 68 -24.44 4.63 -18.74
CA ALA A 68 -23.28 4.95 -17.92
C ALA A 68 -23.20 4.02 -16.69
N PRO A 69 -22.03 3.85 -16.06
CA PRO A 69 -21.91 3.05 -14.84
C PRO A 69 -22.89 3.46 -13.73
N GLY A 70 -23.15 4.76 -13.58
CA GLY A 70 -24.09 5.30 -12.58
C GLY A 70 -25.57 5.01 -12.85
N ASP A 71 -25.93 4.54 -14.06
CA ASP A 71 -27.31 4.16 -14.38
C ASP A 71 -27.70 2.82 -13.72
N TRP A 72 -26.73 1.99 -13.34
CA TRP A 72 -26.96 0.64 -12.82
C TRP A 72 -27.14 0.63 -11.30
N ALA A 73 -28.39 0.47 -10.84
CA ALA A 73 -28.69 0.32 -9.41
C ALA A 73 -28.49 -1.13 -8.93
N VAL A 74 -27.26 -1.65 -9.01
CA VAL A 74 -26.92 -3.05 -8.66
C VAL A 74 -27.23 -3.38 -7.18
N HIS A 75 -27.14 -2.38 -6.30
CA HIS A 75 -27.50 -2.53 -4.88
C HIS A 75 -28.98 -2.86 -4.65
N LYS A 76 -29.87 -2.52 -5.59
CA LYS A 76 -31.32 -2.84 -5.54
C LYS A 76 -31.65 -4.24 -6.07
N LEU A 77 -30.67 -4.97 -6.57
CA LEU A 77 -30.87 -6.32 -7.04
C LEU A 77 -31.15 -7.25 -5.85
N ASP A 78 -32.23 -8.03 -5.94
CA ASP A 78 -32.58 -9.03 -4.94
C ASP A 78 -31.46 -10.06 -4.75
N ASP A 79 -31.30 -10.52 -3.52
CA ASP A 79 -30.32 -11.52 -3.11
C ASP A 79 -30.48 -12.87 -3.84
N TYR A 80 -31.66 -13.17 -4.36
CA TYR A 80 -31.93 -14.31 -5.25
C TYR A 80 -31.07 -14.28 -6.52
N TYR A 81 -30.74 -13.09 -7.04
CA TYR A 81 -29.91 -12.91 -8.25
C TYR A 81 -28.43 -12.65 -7.92
N ARG A 82 -28.01 -13.02 -6.72
CA ARG A 82 -26.61 -12.92 -6.27
C ARG A 82 -26.11 -14.31 -5.93
N MET A 83 -24.84 -14.56 -6.25
CA MET A 83 -24.21 -15.84 -5.94
C MET A 83 -24.19 -16.02 -4.42
N ASN A 84 -24.73 -17.13 -3.93
CA ASN A 84 -24.56 -17.53 -2.54
C ASN A 84 -23.32 -18.41 -2.43
N ILE A 85 -22.32 -17.93 -1.71
CA ILE A 85 -21.04 -18.61 -1.52
C ILE A 85 -21.11 -19.36 -0.20
N ARG A 86 -20.81 -20.65 -0.23
CA ARG A 86 -20.75 -21.51 0.95
C ARG A 86 -19.30 -21.91 1.19
N VAL A 87 -18.79 -21.58 2.37
CA VAL A 87 -17.49 -22.02 2.87
C VAL A 87 -17.72 -23.30 3.65
N VAL A 88 -17.08 -24.38 3.23
CA VAL A 88 -17.21 -25.71 3.86
C VAL A 88 -15.86 -26.20 4.37
N ASP A 89 -15.87 -27.09 5.37
CA ASP A 89 -14.67 -27.79 5.83
C ASP A 89 -14.36 -29.05 4.99
N ALA A 90 -13.34 -29.80 5.41
CA ALA A 90 -12.87 -31.04 4.77
C ALA A 90 -13.94 -32.13 4.67
N ASP A 91 -14.87 -32.16 5.63
CA ASP A 91 -15.96 -33.13 5.70
C ASP A 91 -17.22 -32.62 4.97
N GLY A 92 -17.12 -31.47 4.30
CA GLY A 92 -18.24 -30.82 3.61
C GLY A 92 -19.21 -30.11 4.55
N ARG A 93 -18.87 -29.93 5.83
CA ARG A 93 -19.72 -29.20 6.78
C ARG A 93 -19.64 -27.71 6.52
N LEU A 94 -20.78 -27.05 6.58
CA LEU A 94 -20.88 -25.61 6.33
C LEU A 94 -20.25 -24.82 7.49
N LEU A 95 -19.15 -24.12 7.20
CA LEU A 95 -18.49 -23.21 8.13
C LEU A 95 -19.14 -21.82 8.13
N ALA A 96 -19.44 -21.30 6.93
CA ALA A 96 -20.23 -20.08 6.75
C ALA A 96 -20.83 -20.02 5.36
N GLN A 97 -21.75 -19.09 5.16
CA GLN A 97 -22.24 -18.73 3.84
C GLN A 97 -22.59 -17.25 3.78
N GLY A 98 -22.53 -16.69 2.59
CA GLY A 98 -22.80 -15.28 2.35
C GLY A 98 -22.72 -14.95 0.88
N ARG A 99 -23.12 -13.72 0.54
CA ARG A 99 -23.11 -13.21 -0.84
C ARG A 99 -21.98 -12.21 -1.10
N ASP A 100 -21.21 -11.91 -0.06
CA ASP A 100 -20.02 -11.06 -0.11
C ASP A 100 -18.78 -11.95 0.07
N LEU A 101 -18.09 -12.21 -1.04
CA LEU A 101 -16.86 -12.99 -1.03
C LEU A 101 -15.78 -12.33 -0.19
N ALA A 102 -15.63 -11.00 -0.27
CA ALA A 102 -14.57 -10.29 0.44
C ALA A 102 -14.78 -10.42 1.96
N GLN A 103 -16.01 -10.30 2.42
CA GLN A 103 -16.35 -10.48 3.84
C GLN A 103 -16.16 -11.92 4.31
N LEU A 104 -16.47 -12.92 3.47
CA LEU A 104 -16.19 -14.33 3.76
C LEU A 104 -14.68 -14.61 3.81
N VAL A 105 -13.90 -14.11 2.85
CA VAL A 105 -12.44 -14.24 2.84
C VAL A 105 -11.82 -13.63 4.09
N GLU A 106 -12.22 -12.41 4.45
CA GLU A 106 -11.74 -11.73 5.67
C GLU A 106 -12.00 -12.57 6.93
N ARG A 107 -13.20 -13.14 7.04
CA ARG A 107 -13.60 -13.95 8.20
C ARG A 107 -12.77 -15.23 8.36
N PHE A 108 -12.32 -15.84 7.28
CA PHE A 108 -11.59 -17.12 7.32
C PHE A 108 -10.07 -16.99 7.16
N ARG A 109 -9.55 -15.77 6.91
CA ARG A 109 -8.11 -15.52 6.75
C ARG A 109 -7.30 -15.98 7.98
N ASP A 110 -7.85 -15.86 9.18
CA ASP A 110 -7.15 -16.26 10.42
C ASP A 110 -7.11 -17.78 10.65
N HIS A 111 -8.13 -18.52 10.18
CA HIS A 111 -8.22 -19.97 10.36
C HIS A 111 -7.28 -20.75 9.42
N THR A 112 -7.00 -20.21 8.23
CA THR A 112 -6.04 -20.80 7.29
C THR A 112 -4.61 -20.75 7.85
N ARG A 113 -4.21 -19.62 8.47
CA ARG A 113 -2.86 -19.44 9.04
C ARG A 113 -2.46 -20.51 10.06
N GLN A 114 -3.40 -21.01 10.88
CA GLN A 114 -3.12 -22.08 11.86
C GLN A 114 -2.98 -23.46 11.20
N SER A 115 -3.69 -23.71 10.10
CA SER A 115 -3.77 -25.03 9.47
C SER A 115 -2.67 -25.31 8.44
N LEU A 116 -1.91 -24.29 8.01
CA LEU A 116 -0.77 -24.42 7.09
C LEU A 116 0.52 -24.92 7.77
N SER A 117 0.52 -25.02 9.10
CA SER A 117 1.69 -25.39 9.90
C SER A 117 1.95 -26.91 9.99
N THR A 118 1.04 -27.75 9.48
CA THR A 118 1.25 -29.20 9.39
C THR A 118 2.23 -29.56 8.28
N ARG A 119 3.45 -29.94 8.68
CA ARG A 119 4.54 -30.39 7.81
C ARG A 119 4.09 -31.54 6.89
N GLN A 120 3.97 -31.26 5.61
CA GLN A 120 4.15 -32.25 4.54
C GLN A 120 5.65 -32.42 4.29
N ASP A 121 6.07 -33.63 3.89
CA ASP A 121 7.49 -34.02 3.77
C ASP A 121 8.32 -33.12 2.83
N ASP A 122 7.69 -32.42 1.88
CA ASP A 122 8.34 -31.51 0.91
C ASP A 122 8.00 -30.01 1.13
N SER A 123 7.51 -29.63 2.31
CA SER A 123 7.18 -28.22 2.59
C SER A 123 8.45 -27.36 2.70
N PRO A 124 8.51 -26.18 2.06
CA PRO A 124 9.64 -25.25 2.23
C PRO A 124 9.64 -24.56 3.60
N ALA A 125 8.57 -24.70 4.39
CA ALA A 125 8.44 -24.03 5.68
C ALA A 125 9.51 -24.48 6.68
N ARG A 126 10.22 -23.53 7.27
CA ARG A 126 11.37 -23.80 8.15
C ARG A 126 11.67 -22.62 9.05
N GLU A 127 12.08 -22.88 10.28
CA GLU A 127 12.31 -21.83 11.29
C GLU A 127 13.81 -21.63 11.59
N GLY A 128 14.17 -20.49 12.17
CA GLY A 128 15.46 -20.27 12.81
C GLY A 128 16.64 -20.13 11.83
N ILE A 129 16.39 -19.65 10.62
CA ILE A 129 17.39 -19.52 9.56
C ILE A 129 18.22 -18.26 9.80
N VAL A 130 19.54 -18.43 9.96
CA VAL A 130 20.47 -17.31 10.19
C VAL A 130 21.38 -17.02 8.98
N ARG A 131 21.35 -17.89 7.97
CA ARG A 131 22.09 -17.76 6.71
C ARG A 131 21.32 -18.45 5.59
N TRP A 132 21.55 -18.03 4.34
CA TRP A 132 20.95 -18.68 3.18
C TRP A 132 21.57 -20.07 2.92
N ASP A 133 21.03 -21.11 3.56
CA ASP A 133 21.56 -22.49 3.52
C ASP A 133 20.70 -23.46 2.69
N PHE A 134 19.79 -22.94 1.87
CA PHE A 134 18.98 -23.68 0.90
C PHE A 134 19.30 -23.19 -0.52
N GLU A 135 18.88 -23.93 -1.56
CA GLU A 135 19.24 -23.59 -2.94
C GLU A 135 18.33 -22.49 -3.49
N ALA A 136 17.02 -22.72 -3.51
CA ALA A 136 16.01 -21.79 -4.00
C ALA A 136 14.76 -21.79 -3.13
N LEU A 137 14.08 -20.65 -3.08
CA LEU A 137 12.75 -20.48 -2.50
C LEU A 137 11.75 -20.27 -3.64
N PRO A 138 10.80 -21.19 -3.88
CA PRO A 138 9.87 -21.06 -4.98
C PRO A 138 8.92 -19.87 -4.78
N ALA A 139 8.47 -19.28 -5.88
CA ALA A 139 7.56 -18.13 -5.85
C ALA A 139 6.15 -18.52 -5.40
N GLU A 140 5.74 -19.73 -5.73
CA GLU A 140 4.47 -20.37 -5.36
C GLU A 140 4.78 -21.79 -4.88
N TYR A 141 4.03 -22.25 -3.88
CA TYR A 141 4.04 -23.61 -3.40
C TYR A 141 2.62 -24.14 -3.44
N ARG A 142 2.41 -25.26 -4.13
CA ARG A 142 1.10 -25.89 -4.27
C ARG A 142 1.10 -27.18 -3.47
N PHE A 143 0.07 -27.36 -2.66
CA PHE A 143 -0.11 -28.55 -1.87
C PHE A 143 -1.58 -28.85 -1.69
N ARG A 144 -1.89 -30.09 -1.35
CA ARG A 144 -3.26 -30.53 -1.14
C ARG A 144 -3.56 -30.59 0.36
N GLN A 145 -4.64 -29.94 0.77
CA GLN A 145 -5.14 -29.99 2.13
C GLN A 145 -6.64 -30.21 2.08
N ALA A 146 -7.15 -31.18 2.85
CA ALA A 146 -8.57 -31.50 2.88
C ALA A 146 -9.18 -31.80 1.49
N GLY A 147 -8.39 -32.40 0.58
CA GLY A 147 -8.81 -32.71 -0.79
C GLY A 147 -8.81 -31.54 -1.78
N VAL A 148 -8.56 -30.32 -1.31
CA VAL A 148 -8.49 -29.08 -2.11
C VAL A 148 -7.03 -28.72 -2.41
N ASP A 149 -6.77 -28.28 -3.64
CA ASP A 149 -5.46 -27.73 -4.04
C ASP A 149 -5.34 -26.29 -3.53
N ILE A 150 -4.38 -26.05 -2.65
CA ILE A 150 -4.07 -24.73 -2.08
C ILE A 150 -2.80 -24.20 -2.72
N VAL A 151 -2.83 -22.92 -3.11
CA VAL A 151 -1.65 -22.17 -3.54
C VAL A 151 -1.22 -21.27 -2.40
N ALA A 152 0.03 -21.40 -1.97
CA ALA A 152 0.66 -20.51 -1.01
C ALA A 152 1.90 -19.82 -1.62
N TYR A 153 2.34 -18.74 -0.99
CA TYR A 153 3.43 -17.90 -1.43
C TYR A 153 4.54 -17.91 -0.36
N PRO A 154 5.58 -18.73 -0.52
CA PRO A 154 6.70 -18.78 0.41
C PRO A 154 7.43 -17.44 0.51
N ALA A 155 7.72 -17.03 1.74
CA ALA A 155 8.42 -15.79 2.06
C ALA A 155 9.40 -16.02 3.21
N LEU A 156 10.48 -15.22 3.23
CA LEU A 156 11.35 -15.12 4.39
C LEU A 156 10.69 -14.13 5.36
N VAL A 157 10.49 -14.49 6.60
CA VAL A 157 9.84 -13.66 7.61
C VAL A 157 10.84 -13.32 8.70
N ASP A 158 11.00 -12.03 8.97
CA ASP A 158 11.87 -11.54 10.04
C ASP A 158 11.32 -11.95 11.42
N THR A 159 12.12 -12.66 12.22
CA THR A 159 11.83 -13.01 13.62
C THR A 159 12.77 -12.31 14.61
N GLY A 160 13.52 -11.32 14.16
CA GLY A 160 14.46 -10.52 14.95
C GLY A 160 15.85 -11.14 15.05
N ALA A 161 15.96 -12.36 15.58
CA ALA A 161 17.24 -13.06 15.71
C ALA A 161 17.57 -13.94 14.49
N ALA A 162 16.56 -14.33 13.72
CA ALA A 162 16.65 -15.20 12.57
C ALA A 162 15.58 -14.80 11.53
N VAL A 163 15.41 -15.63 10.51
CA VAL A 163 14.23 -15.62 9.66
C VAL A 163 13.60 -16.99 9.58
N ASP A 164 12.31 -17.03 9.32
CA ASP A 164 11.58 -18.26 9.02
C ASP A 164 11.16 -18.24 7.54
N ILE A 165 11.01 -19.41 6.92
CA ILE A 165 10.25 -19.56 5.68
C ILE A 165 8.80 -19.82 6.08
N ALA A 166 7.91 -18.87 5.78
CA ALA A 166 6.48 -18.99 6.01
C ALA A 166 5.70 -19.05 4.68
N LEU A 167 4.62 -19.82 4.68
CA LEU A 167 3.67 -19.91 3.59
C LEU A 167 2.60 -18.83 3.77
N CYS A 168 2.64 -17.79 2.93
CA CYS A 168 1.66 -16.70 2.97
C CYS A 168 0.49 -16.97 2.02
N ASP A 169 -0.70 -16.46 2.35
CA ASP A 169 -1.91 -16.68 1.55
C ASP A 169 -2.00 -15.75 0.33
N TYR A 170 -1.33 -14.58 0.39
CA TYR A 170 -1.40 -13.55 -0.64
C TYR A 170 0.00 -13.14 -1.14
N PRO A 171 0.21 -12.97 -2.47
CA PRO A 171 1.53 -12.66 -3.02
C PRO A 171 2.06 -11.28 -2.59
N GLY A 172 1.17 -10.31 -2.36
CA GLY A 172 1.56 -8.99 -1.86
C GLY A 172 2.10 -9.03 -0.43
N GLU A 173 1.44 -9.76 0.47
CA GLU A 173 1.90 -9.97 1.85
C GLU A 173 3.23 -10.73 1.86
N ALA A 174 3.32 -11.79 1.05
CA ALA A 174 4.54 -12.57 0.88
C ALA A 174 5.71 -11.69 0.44
N ARG A 175 5.50 -10.77 -0.52
CA ARG A 175 6.53 -9.85 -1.00
C ARG A 175 7.03 -8.92 0.11
N LEU A 176 6.12 -8.31 0.87
CA LEU A 176 6.47 -7.40 1.97
C LEU A 176 7.25 -8.12 3.06
N ARG A 177 6.79 -9.30 3.47
CA ARG A 177 7.47 -10.12 4.48
C ARG A 177 8.84 -10.56 3.96
N HIS A 178 8.90 -11.09 2.74
CA HIS A 178 10.13 -11.56 2.12
C HIS A 178 11.18 -10.45 2.00
N ARG A 179 10.80 -9.23 1.64
CA ARG A 179 11.69 -8.06 1.67
C ARG A 179 12.32 -7.85 3.06
N ALA A 180 11.51 -7.88 4.12
CA ALA A 180 11.99 -7.73 5.50
C ALA A 180 12.88 -8.91 5.93
N GLY A 181 12.52 -10.15 5.58
CA GLY A 181 13.33 -11.33 5.86
C GLY A 181 14.68 -11.32 5.13
N VAL A 182 14.71 -10.90 3.87
CA VAL A 182 15.97 -10.71 3.12
C VAL A 182 16.84 -9.67 3.82
N LEU A 183 16.29 -8.53 4.22
CA LEU A 183 17.01 -7.51 4.98
C LEU A 183 17.60 -8.08 6.28
N ARG A 184 16.82 -8.87 7.04
CA ARG A 184 17.32 -9.55 8.25
C ARG A 184 18.50 -10.46 7.94
N LEU A 185 18.42 -11.30 6.90
CA LEU A 185 19.52 -12.17 6.51
C LEU A 185 20.77 -11.39 6.08
N LEU A 186 20.61 -10.30 5.31
CA LEU A 186 21.72 -9.42 4.92
C LEU A 186 22.43 -8.84 6.16
N ARG A 187 21.67 -8.41 7.16
CA ARG A 187 22.20 -7.89 8.43
C ARG A 187 22.92 -8.96 9.24
N LEU A 188 22.36 -10.16 9.34
CA LEU A 188 22.98 -11.29 10.05
C LEU A 188 24.30 -11.70 9.38
N HIS A 189 24.31 -11.80 8.04
CA HIS A 189 25.51 -12.09 7.27
C HIS A 189 26.57 -10.98 7.41
N SER A 190 26.15 -9.73 7.60
CA SER A 190 27.02 -8.55 7.67
C SER A 190 27.17 -8.01 9.10
N ALA A 191 27.13 -8.87 10.12
CA ALA A 191 27.07 -8.48 11.54
C ALA A 191 28.18 -7.51 11.98
N GLN A 192 29.40 -7.67 11.47
CA GLN A 192 30.51 -6.76 11.78
C GLN A 192 30.30 -5.37 11.18
N GLN A 193 29.76 -5.26 9.96
CA GLN A 193 29.40 -3.97 9.36
C GLN A 193 28.26 -3.30 10.13
N VAL A 194 27.22 -4.06 10.51
CA VAL A 194 26.12 -3.55 11.34
C VAL A 194 26.67 -2.99 12.67
N LYS A 195 27.56 -3.73 13.34
CA LYS A 195 28.21 -3.28 14.58
C LYS A 195 29.06 -2.03 14.38
N TYR A 196 29.75 -1.93 13.24
CA TYR A 196 30.52 -0.74 12.88
C TYR A 196 29.58 0.47 12.69
N LEU A 197 28.54 0.36 11.86
CA LEU A 197 27.59 1.44 11.60
C LEU A 197 26.92 1.94 12.89
N ARG A 198 26.48 1.03 13.77
CA ARG A 198 25.89 1.41 15.07
C ARG A 198 26.79 2.29 15.94
N LYS A 199 28.11 2.10 15.83
CA LYS A 199 29.12 2.89 16.55
C LYS A 199 29.44 4.22 15.85
N GLN A 200 29.32 4.28 14.52
CA GLN A 200 29.76 5.44 13.75
C GLN A 200 28.63 6.42 13.46
N LEU A 201 27.41 5.95 13.24
CA LEU A 201 26.27 6.78 12.88
C LEU A 201 25.67 7.47 14.11
N LEU A 202 25.15 8.66 13.88
CA LEU A 202 24.52 9.57 14.83
C LEU A 202 25.39 9.74 16.09
N ARG A 203 26.70 9.83 15.90
CA ARG A 203 27.68 9.99 16.97
C ARG A 203 28.03 11.45 17.21
N GLY A 204 28.41 11.77 18.43
CA GLY A 204 28.91 13.10 18.80
C GLY A 204 27.83 14.03 19.34
N ASN A 205 28.29 15.12 19.96
CA ASN A 205 27.44 16.05 20.69
C ASN A 205 26.47 16.81 19.77
N GLU A 206 26.91 17.17 18.56
CA GLU A 206 26.07 17.90 17.61
C GLU A 206 24.84 17.09 17.18
N SER A 207 25.02 15.81 16.82
CA SER A 207 23.89 14.92 16.52
C SER A 207 22.97 14.79 17.73
N ALA A 208 23.51 14.54 18.93
CA ALA A 208 22.71 14.41 20.15
C ALA A 208 21.84 15.66 20.42
N LEU A 209 22.41 16.86 20.27
CA LEU A 209 21.70 18.13 20.43
C LEU A 209 20.58 18.31 19.40
N VAL A 210 20.85 17.99 18.13
CA VAL A 210 19.86 18.10 17.05
C VAL A 210 18.71 17.10 17.26
N LEU A 211 19.00 15.86 17.64
CA LEU A 211 17.98 14.86 17.96
C LEU A 211 17.11 15.29 19.14
N ALA A 212 17.72 15.81 20.22
CA ALA A 212 16.99 16.30 21.38
C ALA A 212 16.08 17.49 21.02
N ALA A 213 16.58 18.46 20.27
CA ALA A 213 15.79 19.61 19.82
C ALA A 213 14.68 19.20 18.83
N ALA A 214 14.94 18.18 18.00
CA ALA A 214 13.96 17.55 17.14
C ALA A 214 13.07 16.54 17.87
N GLY A 215 13.25 16.35 19.19
CA GLY A 215 12.59 15.36 20.06
C GLY A 215 12.35 14.01 19.41
N LEU A 216 13.43 13.38 18.97
CA LEU A 216 13.46 12.02 18.42
C LEU A 216 14.51 11.18 19.15
N GLU A 217 14.21 9.89 19.28
CA GLU A 217 15.09 8.93 19.94
C GLU A 217 16.16 8.39 18.99
N ARG A 218 17.42 8.34 19.46
CA ARG A 218 18.57 7.91 18.65
C ARG A 218 18.45 6.47 18.17
N GLU A 219 18.07 5.55 19.05
CA GLU A 219 18.15 4.12 18.77
C GLU A 219 17.20 3.70 17.63
N ALA A 220 15.95 4.19 17.65
CA ALA A 220 14.99 3.91 16.59
C ALA A 220 15.45 4.47 15.23
N LEU A 221 16.01 5.69 15.21
CA LEU A 221 16.54 6.30 13.99
C LEU A 221 17.79 5.58 13.47
N LEU A 222 18.64 5.10 14.38
CA LEU A 222 19.85 4.38 14.04
C LEU A 222 19.54 3.06 13.33
N GLU A 223 18.62 2.27 13.88
CA GLU A 223 18.24 0.99 13.28
C GLU A 223 17.55 1.17 11.92
N ASP A 224 16.66 2.16 11.81
CA ASP A 224 15.98 2.50 10.55
C ASP A 224 16.97 3.00 9.47
N LEU A 225 17.97 3.80 9.87
CA LEU A 225 19.04 4.27 9.00
C LEU A 225 19.94 3.13 8.51
N VAL A 226 20.28 2.18 9.38
CA VAL A 226 21.05 0.98 9.01
C VAL A 226 20.24 0.13 8.03
N ASP A 227 18.95 -0.10 8.30
CA ASP A 227 18.06 -0.85 7.42
C ASP A 227 17.98 -0.22 6.02
N ALA A 228 17.78 1.10 5.96
CA ALA A 228 17.75 1.87 4.72
C ALA A 228 19.05 1.72 3.91
N ALA A 229 20.21 1.80 4.59
CA ALA A 229 21.51 1.66 3.94
C ALA A 229 21.70 0.29 3.28
N PHE A 230 21.30 -0.79 3.96
CA PHE A 230 21.35 -2.14 3.40
C PHE A 230 20.42 -2.32 2.21
N LEU A 231 19.17 -1.88 2.32
CA LEU A 231 18.20 -1.99 1.22
C LEU A 231 18.65 -1.25 -0.03
N GLN A 232 19.19 -0.04 0.12
CA GLN A 232 19.65 0.79 -0.99
C GLN A 232 20.93 0.22 -1.61
N ALA A 233 21.95 -0.12 -0.81
CA ALA A 233 23.21 -0.67 -1.29
C ALA A 233 23.02 -2.01 -2.03
N MET A 234 22.12 -2.85 -1.52
CA MET A 234 21.84 -4.18 -2.09
C MET A 234 20.74 -4.14 -3.16
N ALA A 235 20.11 -2.98 -3.39
CA ALA A 235 18.97 -2.80 -4.29
C ALA A 235 17.85 -3.85 -4.11
N VAL A 236 17.53 -4.20 -2.86
CA VAL A 236 16.53 -5.22 -2.53
C VAL A 236 15.17 -4.88 -3.16
N ASP A 237 14.82 -3.60 -3.21
CA ASP A 237 13.56 -3.12 -3.78
C ASP A 237 13.46 -3.23 -5.31
N GLN A 238 14.59 -3.48 -6.00
CA GLN A 238 14.60 -3.77 -7.43
C GLN A 238 14.40 -5.26 -7.73
N GLY A 239 14.53 -6.13 -6.72
CA GLY A 239 14.36 -7.57 -6.85
C GLY A 239 14.96 -8.32 -5.67
N ALA A 240 14.11 -8.70 -4.70
CA ALA A 240 14.53 -9.53 -3.57
C ALA A 240 14.96 -10.92 -4.05
N PRO A 241 16.11 -11.46 -3.58
CA PRO A 241 16.66 -12.71 -4.06
C PRO A 241 15.80 -13.89 -3.59
N ARG A 242 15.61 -14.86 -4.49
CA ARG A 242 14.92 -16.13 -4.22
C ARG A 242 15.79 -17.37 -4.41
N SER A 243 17.09 -17.19 -4.63
CA SER A 243 18.07 -18.28 -4.67
C SER A 243 19.35 -17.89 -3.94
N ARG A 244 20.14 -18.91 -3.56
CA ARG A 244 21.45 -18.71 -2.93
C ARG A 244 22.35 -17.86 -3.81
N GLU A 245 22.42 -18.23 -5.08
CA GLU A 245 23.21 -17.52 -6.08
C GLU A 245 22.80 -16.03 -6.18
N ALA A 246 21.49 -15.75 -6.26
CA ALA A 246 21.01 -14.36 -6.33
C ALA A 246 21.32 -13.57 -5.05
N PHE A 247 21.23 -14.21 -3.87
CA PHE A 247 21.57 -13.59 -2.60
C PHE A 247 23.08 -13.29 -2.49
N GLU A 248 23.94 -14.22 -2.92
CA GLU A 248 25.39 -14.05 -2.94
C GLU A 248 25.84 -12.97 -3.93
N GLN A 249 25.26 -12.93 -5.14
CA GLN A 249 25.51 -11.87 -6.13
C GLN A 249 25.10 -10.49 -5.60
N MET A 250 23.93 -10.42 -4.94
CA MET A 250 23.45 -9.20 -4.30
C MET A 250 24.43 -8.71 -3.22
N LEU A 251 24.88 -9.62 -2.33
CA LEU A 251 25.87 -9.31 -1.31
C LEU A 251 27.17 -8.78 -1.91
N GLU A 252 27.71 -9.47 -2.91
CA GLU A 252 28.99 -9.09 -3.51
C GLU A 252 28.92 -7.71 -4.17
N ARG A 253 27.81 -7.40 -4.85
CA ARG A 253 27.60 -6.08 -5.47
C ARG A 253 27.50 -4.95 -4.44
N GLY A 254 26.72 -5.15 -3.38
CA GLY A 254 26.34 -4.06 -2.48
C GLY A 254 27.22 -3.90 -1.23
N ARG A 255 27.99 -4.92 -0.82
CA ARG A 255 28.75 -4.94 0.45
C ARG A 255 29.69 -3.74 0.60
N GLY A 256 30.33 -3.30 -0.47
CA GLY A 256 31.23 -2.14 -0.47
C GLY A 256 30.51 -0.79 -0.39
N GLU A 257 29.23 -0.73 -0.78
CA GLU A 257 28.47 0.53 -0.84
C GLU A 257 27.76 0.87 0.48
N VAL A 258 27.50 -0.13 1.34
CA VAL A 258 26.67 0.03 2.55
C VAL A 258 27.11 1.23 3.41
N VAL A 259 28.41 1.37 3.68
CA VAL A 259 28.93 2.47 4.51
C VAL A 259 28.74 3.82 3.83
N GLY A 260 29.00 3.90 2.52
CA GLY A 260 28.78 5.14 1.76
C GLY A 260 27.32 5.56 1.76
N ARG A 261 26.40 4.62 1.55
CA ARG A 261 24.95 4.86 1.61
C ARG A 261 24.50 5.30 3.00
N ALA A 262 25.00 4.65 4.06
CA ALA A 262 24.67 5.03 5.43
C ALA A 262 25.06 6.49 5.74
N THR A 263 26.28 6.91 5.34
CA THR A 263 26.74 8.29 5.55
C THR A 263 25.93 9.32 4.74
N GLN A 264 25.55 8.98 3.51
CA GLN A 264 24.70 9.84 2.68
C GLN A 264 23.31 10.03 3.33
N LEU A 265 22.71 8.94 3.79
CA LEU A 265 21.41 8.95 4.46
C LEU A 265 21.47 9.72 5.79
N GLU A 266 22.53 9.53 6.58
CA GLU A 266 22.78 10.28 7.82
C GLU A 266 22.83 11.79 7.55
N THR A 267 23.55 12.20 6.49
CA THR A 267 23.64 13.61 6.09
C THR A 267 22.26 14.19 5.76
N VAL A 268 21.44 13.46 5.00
CA VAL A 268 20.06 13.87 4.68
C VAL A 268 19.21 13.96 5.95
N LEU A 269 19.32 12.98 6.84
CA LEU A 269 18.61 12.94 8.11
C LEU A 269 18.97 14.16 8.98
N LEU A 270 20.25 14.39 9.26
CA LEU A 270 20.70 15.50 10.12
C LEU A 270 20.28 16.86 9.56
N ASN A 271 20.37 17.05 8.23
CA ASN A 271 19.88 18.27 7.57
C ASN A 271 18.36 18.46 7.74
N SER A 272 17.60 17.38 7.73
CA SER A 272 16.15 17.40 7.97
C SER A 272 15.83 17.71 9.42
N LEU A 273 16.55 17.09 10.36
CA LEU A 273 16.36 17.28 11.79
C LEU A 273 16.75 18.70 12.25
N GLY A 274 17.76 19.32 11.63
CA GLY A 274 18.09 20.72 11.90
C GLY A 274 16.93 21.66 11.57
N ALA A 275 16.27 21.46 10.42
CA ALA A 275 15.08 22.23 10.03
C ALA A 275 13.86 21.90 10.92
N LEU A 276 13.70 20.65 11.34
CA LEU A 276 12.65 20.24 12.27
C LEU A 276 12.83 20.84 13.68
N ALA A 277 14.06 20.89 14.18
CA ALA A 277 14.37 21.54 15.46
C ALA A 277 13.99 23.03 15.41
N GLU A 278 14.29 23.70 14.30
CA GLU A 278 13.88 25.09 14.08
C GLU A 278 12.36 25.25 14.02
N LEU A 279 11.66 24.37 13.31
CA LEU A 279 10.19 24.34 13.27
C LEU A 279 9.61 24.23 14.69
N ARG A 280 10.11 23.29 15.49
CA ARG A 280 9.64 23.06 16.87
C ARG A 280 9.88 24.28 17.76
N ARG A 281 11.05 24.93 17.65
CA ARG A 281 11.32 26.19 18.38
C ARG A 281 10.32 27.29 18.02
N ARG A 282 10.03 27.47 16.72
CA ARG A 282 9.06 28.47 16.25
C ARG A 282 7.66 28.19 16.78
N LEU A 283 7.21 26.93 16.71
CA LEU A 283 5.92 26.52 17.26
C LEU A 283 5.83 26.75 18.77
N ALA A 284 6.92 26.49 19.51
CA ALA A 284 6.98 26.75 20.95
C ALA A 284 6.96 28.25 21.28
N GLY A 285 7.48 29.11 20.40
CA GLY A 285 7.44 30.56 20.55
C GLY A 285 6.10 31.21 20.21
N LEU A 286 5.16 30.46 19.60
CA LEU A 286 3.80 30.95 19.36
C LEU A 286 2.94 30.85 20.62
N GLU A 287 2.07 31.84 20.84
CA GLU A 287 1.09 31.84 21.92
C GLU A 287 0.28 30.53 21.96
N ALA A 288 0.12 29.97 23.17
CA ALA A 288 -0.62 28.74 23.37
C ALA A 288 -2.09 28.89 22.89
N GLY A 289 -2.59 27.88 22.17
CA GLY A 289 -3.95 27.88 21.64
C GLY A 289 -4.15 28.71 20.36
N ARG A 290 -3.13 29.41 19.87
CA ARG A 290 -3.21 30.14 18.59
C ARG A 290 -3.11 29.19 17.39
N TRP A 291 -4.06 29.30 16.47
CA TRP A 291 -4.16 28.51 15.22
C TRP A 291 -4.14 26.98 15.45
N PRO A 292 -5.09 26.46 16.25
CA PRO A 292 -5.07 25.06 16.69
C PRO A 292 -5.15 24.06 15.53
N ASP A 293 -5.92 24.39 14.49
CA ASP A 293 -6.08 23.61 13.26
C ASP A 293 -4.79 23.54 12.42
N THR A 294 -4.07 24.66 12.26
CA THR A 294 -2.76 24.65 11.59
C THR A 294 -1.75 23.82 12.36
N ARG A 295 -1.74 23.91 13.71
CA ARG A 295 -0.84 23.10 14.55
C ARG A 295 -1.16 21.60 14.42
N GLU A 296 -2.43 21.22 14.48
CA GLU A 296 -2.88 19.84 14.30
C GLU A 296 -2.49 19.27 12.93
N ASP A 297 -2.64 20.03 11.85
CA ASP A 297 -2.23 19.59 10.52
C ASP A 297 -0.70 19.45 10.39
N ILE A 298 0.08 20.37 10.99
CA ILE A 298 1.55 20.26 11.03
C ILE A 298 1.97 19.00 11.79
N ASP A 299 1.40 18.77 12.97
CA ASP A 299 1.72 17.59 13.79
C ASP A 299 1.34 16.31 13.05
N SER A 300 0.17 16.28 12.41
CA SER A 300 -0.27 15.16 11.57
C SER A 300 0.66 14.93 10.38
N GLN A 301 1.16 15.99 9.73
CA GLN A 301 2.14 15.88 8.66
C GLN A 301 3.47 15.31 9.17
N LEU A 302 3.96 15.80 10.32
CA LEU A 302 5.19 15.32 10.93
C LEU A 302 5.10 13.84 11.34
N GLN A 303 3.99 13.42 11.94
CA GLN A 303 3.73 12.01 12.27
C GLN A 303 3.79 11.11 11.02
N ARG A 304 3.31 11.59 9.88
CA ARG A 304 3.35 10.84 8.61
C ARG A 304 4.70 10.88 7.90
N LEU A 305 5.49 11.94 8.06
CA LEU A 305 6.85 12.05 7.49
C LEU A 305 7.86 11.26 8.31
N LEU A 306 7.67 11.20 9.63
CA LEU A 306 8.57 10.59 10.61
C LEU A 306 7.96 9.32 11.23
N ALA A 307 7.08 8.64 10.49
CA ALA A 307 6.52 7.37 10.92
C ALA A 307 7.63 6.33 11.14
N ALA A 308 7.41 5.34 11.99
CA ALA A 308 8.39 4.28 12.20
C ALA A 308 8.76 3.60 10.87
N GLY A 309 10.07 3.49 10.59
CA GLY A 309 10.56 2.92 9.33
C GLY A 309 10.65 3.91 8.16
N PHE A 310 10.45 5.22 8.38
CA PHE A 310 10.42 6.18 7.28
C PHE A 310 11.73 6.23 6.49
N GLN A 311 12.90 5.97 7.09
CA GLN A 311 14.16 5.96 6.36
C GLN A 311 14.26 4.71 5.47
N ARG A 312 13.84 3.56 6.01
CA ARG A 312 13.85 2.26 5.31
C ARG A 312 12.83 2.17 4.18
N ASP A 313 11.63 2.72 4.38
CA ASP A 313 10.48 2.47 3.51
C ASP A 313 10.19 3.64 2.55
N THR A 314 10.90 4.76 2.68
CA THR A 314 10.83 5.88 1.74
C THR A 314 11.86 5.72 0.63
N PRO A 315 11.46 5.83 -0.66
CA PRO A 315 12.42 5.83 -1.76
C PRO A 315 13.45 6.95 -1.64
N GLU A 316 14.71 6.67 -2.01
CA GLU A 316 15.84 7.62 -1.94
C GLU A 316 15.51 8.98 -2.58
N SER A 317 14.82 8.95 -3.72
CA SER A 317 14.39 10.13 -4.46
C SER A 317 13.50 11.08 -3.64
N TRP A 318 12.73 10.54 -2.70
CA TRP A 318 11.85 11.30 -1.79
C TRP A 318 12.52 11.59 -0.45
N LEU A 319 13.31 10.66 0.08
CA LEU A 319 14.04 10.88 1.32
C LEU A 319 15.00 12.08 1.20
N SER A 320 15.66 12.23 0.03
CA SER A 320 16.49 13.41 -0.28
C SER A 320 15.75 14.75 -0.23
N GLN A 321 14.41 14.74 -0.25
CA GLN A 321 13.57 15.95 -0.21
C GLN A 321 13.15 16.34 1.21
N TYR A 322 13.40 15.51 2.22
CA TYR A 322 13.01 15.79 3.60
C TYR A 322 13.49 17.16 4.11
N PRO A 323 14.74 17.61 3.86
CA PRO A 323 15.16 18.95 4.25
C PRO A 323 14.29 20.05 3.63
N ARG A 324 13.81 19.86 2.38
CA ARG A 324 12.91 20.81 1.70
C ARG A 324 11.52 20.81 2.32
N TYR A 325 10.98 19.64 2.69
CA TYR A 325 9.68 19.55 3.36
C TYR A 325 9.70 20.20 4.75
N MET A 326 10.75 19.98 5.53
CA MET A 326 10.89 20.63 6.85
C MET A 326 11.07 22.15 6.72
N LYS A 327 11.82 22.63 5.73
CA LYS A 327 11.92 24.07 5.42
C LYS A 327 10.58 24.67 4.99
N ALA A 328 9.78 23.94 4.21
CA ALA A 328 8.44 24.38 3.83
C ALA A 328 7.50 24.53 5.04
N LEU A 329 7.59 23.62 6.01
CA LEU A 329 6.89 23.74 7.29
C LEU A 329 7.34 24.97 8.08
N CYS A 330 8.65 25.24 8.17
CA CYS A 330 9.14 26.48 8.79
C CYS A 330 8.54 27.73 8.13
N ASN A 331 8.53 27.77 6.79
CA ASN A 331 8.00 28.92 6.06
C ASN A 331 6.49 29.10 6.22
N ARG A 332 5.74 27.99 6.33
CA ARG A 332 4.31 28.02 6.67
C ARG A 332 4.09 28.73 8.00
N VAL A 333 4.84 28.33 9.04
CA VAL A 333 4.74 28.91 10.39
C VAL A 333 5.15 30.39 10.40
N GLU A 334 6.20 30.77 9.67
CA GLU A 334 6.64 32.18 9.53
C GLU A 334 5.55 33.12 9.04
N ARG A 335 4.78 32.66 8.05
CA ARG A 335 3.83 33.50 7.31
C ARG A 335 2.43 33.47 7.92
N LEU A 336 2.22 32.64 8.94
CA LEU A 336 0.90 32.28 9.46
C LEU A 336 0.13 33.48 10.00
N SER A 337 0.80 34.41 10.68
CA SER A 337 0.17 35.61 11.26
C SER A 337 -0.56 36.49 10.25
N GLY A 338 -0.05 36.57 9.02
CA GLY A 338 -0.64 37.37 7.94
C GLY A 338 -1.44 36.55 6.93
N GLN A 339 -1.44 35.22 7.01
CA GLN A 339 -2.01 34.34 5.97
C GLN A 339 -2.93 33.25 6.52
N TYR A 340 -3.34 33.35 7.79
CA TYR A 340 -4.13 32.31 8.44
C TYR A 340 -5.41 31.90 7.68
N PRO A 341 -6.31 32.80 7.22
CA PRO A 341 -7.48 32.37 6.45
C PRO A 341 -7.12 31.61 5.16
N LYS A 342 -6.00 31.97 4.52
CA LYS A 342 -5.49 31.26 3.34
C LYS A 342 -4.92 29.89 3.71
N ASP A 343 -4.20 29.81 4.83
CA ASP A 343 -3.68 28.56 5.39
C ASP A 343 -4.81 27.55 5.66
N GLN A 344 -5.91 28.01 6.27
CA GLN A 344 -7.09 27.18 6.52
C GLN A 344 -7.68 26.62 5.23
N GLY A 345 -7.85 27.46 4.20
CA GLY A 345 -8.33 27.01 2.89
C GLY A 345 -7.42 25.98 2.23
N HIS A 346 -6.10 26.19 2.28
CA HIS A 346 -5.12 25.22 1.78
C HIS A 346 -5.15 23.91 2.57
N THR A 347 -5.31 23.99 3.89
CA THR A 347 -5.40 22.82 4.79
C THR A 347 -6.64 21.99 4.48
N ALA A 348 -7.80 22.63 4.31
CA ALA A 348 -9.04 21.94 3.94
C ALA A 348 -8.91 21.18 2.61
N LEU A 349 -8.31 21.81 1.60
CA LEU A 349 -8.03 21.16 0.31
C LEU A 349 -7.12 19.94 0.47
N LEU A 350 -6.06 20.05 1.29
CA LEU A 350 -5.13 18.96 1.54
C LEU A 350 -5.78 17.80 2.33
N GLN A 351 -6.68 18.11 3.25
CA GLN A 351 -7.46 17.10 3.97
C GLN A 351 -8.40 16.35 3.03
N GLU A 352 -9.12 17.06 2.16
CA GLU A 352 -10.01 16.46 1.15
C GLU A 352 -9.23 15.52 0.22
N LEU A 353 -8.10 15.98 -0.32
CA LEU A 353 -7.26 15.17 -1.22
C LEU A 353 -6.57 14.02 -0.47
N GLY A 354 -6.15 14.23 0.78
CA GLY A 354 -5.44 13.21 1.56
C GLY A 354 -6.33 12.10 2.11
N ALA A 355 -7.58 12.42 2.45
CA ALA A 355 -8.53 11.50 3.10
C ALA A 355 -8.59 10.10 2.50
N PRO A 356 -8.76 9.92 1.18
CA PRO A 356 -8.91 8.58 0.62
C PRO A 356 -7.62 7.74 0.70
N LEU A 357 -6.43 8.37 0.65
CA LEU A 357 -5.16 7.66 0.88
C LEU A 357 -5.06 7.20 2.34
N TRP A 358 -5.41 8.06 3.30
CA TRP A 358 -5.31 7.74 4.73
C TRP A 358 -6.26 6.61 5.12
N GLU A 359 -7.49 6.63 4.59
CA GLU A 359 -8.45 5.53 4.76
C GLU A 359 -7.91 4.21 4.19
N ALA A 360 -7.33 4.26 2.98
CA ALA A 360 -6.74 3.07 2.36
C ALA A 360 -5.55 2.53 3.17
N LEU A 361 -4.68 3.40 3.69
CA LEU A 361 -3.55 2.99 4.53
C LEU A 361 -3.99 2.37 5.86
N GLY A 362 -5.08 2.87 6.47
CA GLY A 362 -5.64 2.29 7.68
C GLY A 362 -6.20 0.87 7.48
N LYS A 363 -6.75 0.58 6.29
CA LYS A 363 -7.25 -0.76 5.93
C LYS A 363 -6.15 -1.69 5.41
N ARG A 364 -5.07 -1.12 4.85
CA ARG A 364 -4.04 -1.86 4.10
C ARG A 364 -2.63 -1.50 4.59
N PRO A 365 -2.16 -2.05 5.72
CA PRO A 365 -0.77 -1.89 6.15
C PRO A 365 0.19 -2.35 5.06
N GLY A 366 1.18 -1.52 4.72
CA GLY A 366 2.16 -1.82 3.65
C GLY A 366 1.71 -1.45 2.22
N LEU A 367 0.58 -0.75 2.04
CA LEU A 367 0.11 -0.29 0.73
C LEU A 367 1.17 0.53 -0.01
N LEU A 368 1.86 1.47 0.65
CA LEU A 368 2.89 2.29 -0.02
C LEU A 368 4.04 1.45 -0.59
N LEU A 369 4.41 0.37 0.09
CA LEU A 369 5.46 -0.54 -0.36
C LEU A 369 4.97 -1.48 -1.48
N SER A 370 3.67 -1.72 -1.57
CA SER A 370 3.08 -2.66 -2.55
C SER A 370 2.57 -1.98 -3.81
N CYS A 371 2.23 -0.68 -3.74
CA CYS A 371 1.62 0.09 -4.80
C CYS A 371 2.45 1.35 -5.07
N SER A 372 3.20 1.35 -6.17
CA SER A 372 4.00 2.50 -6.61
C SER A 372 3.13 3.74 -6.85
N ASP A 373 1.90 3.56 -7.32
CA ASP A 373 0.97 4.67 -7.53
C ASP A 373 0.53 5.32 -6.21
N ALA A 374 0.34 4.53 -5.16
CA ALA A 374 0.01 5.03 -3.83
C ALA A 374 1.21 5.74 -3.20
N MET A 375 2.42 5.20 -3.37
CA MET A 375 3.67 5.86 -2.99
C MET A 375 3.82 7.21 -3.71
N GLN A 376 3.61 7.24 -5.02
CA GLN A 376 3.66 8.46 -5.81
C GLN A 376 2.62 9.49 -5.34
N TYR A 377 1.37 9.07 -5.10
CA TYR A 377 0.32 9.93 -4.58
C TYR A 377 0.68 10.54 -3.22
N ARG A 378 1.21 9.71 -2.30
CA ARG A 378 1.67 10.13 -0.96
C ARG A 378 2.67 11.28 -1.03
N TRP A 379 3.61 11.25 -1.98
CA TRP A 379 4.62 12.29 -2.15
C TRP A 379 4.12 13.49 -2.98
N MET A 380 3.19 13.28 -3.90
CA MET A 380 2.48 14.39 -4.54
C MET A 380 1.74 15.28 -3.52
N LEU A 381 1.23 14.71 -2.42
CA LEU A 381 0.65 15.52 -1.34
C LEU A 381 1.69 16.44 -0.67
N GLU A 382 2.93 15.97 -0.47
CA GLU A 382 4.01 16.81 0.07
C GLU A 382 4.46 17.87 -0.94
N GLU A 383 4.53 17.53 -2.23
CA GLU A 383 4.78 18.54 -3.26
C GLU A 383 3.68 19.60 -3.32
N LEU A 384 2.41 19.20 -3.16
CA LEU A 384 1.31 20.15 -3.09
C LEU A 384 1.47 21.07 -1.87
N ARG A 385 1.83 20.53 -0.71
CA ARG A 385 2.14 21.33 0.50
C ARG A 385 3.24 22.35 0.24
N VAL A 386 4.34 21.96 -0.40
CA VAL A 386 5.41 22.92 -0.79
C VAL A 386 4.86 24.00 -1.72
N SER A 387 4.07 23.64 -2.74
CA SER A 387 3.49 24.61 -3.69
C SER A 387 2.47 25.57 -3.06
N LEU A 388 1.80 25.15 -1.99
CA LEU A 388 0.79 25.96 -1.30
C LEU A 388 1.41 26.88 -0.25
N PHE A 389 2.40 26.38 0.50
CA PHE A 389 2.93 27.08 1.67
C PHE A 389 4.31 27.71 1.46
N ALA A 390 5.09 27.25 0.48
CA ALA A 390 6.49 27.65 0.32
C ALA A 390 6.94 27.66 -1.16
N GLN A 391 6.21 28.37 -2.02
CA GLN A 391 6.40 28.38 -3.48
C GLN A 391 7.84 28.63 -3.95
N HIS A 392 8.57 29.52 -3.26
CA HIS A 392 9.95 29.89 -3.58
C HIS A 392 10.95 28.72 -3.43
N LEU A 393 10.60 27.66 -2.69
CA LEU A 393 11.44 26.45 -2.57
C LEU A 393 11.34 25.54 -3.80
N GLY A 394 10.35 25.74 -4.68
CA GLY A 394 10.10 24.91 -5.85
C GLY A 394 9.59 23.50 -5.52
N THR A 395 8.97 22.86 -6.51
CA THR A 395 8.54 21.46 -6.43
C THR A 395 9.43 20.55 -7.26
N ARG A 396 9.63 19.29 -6.82
CA ARG A 396 10.39 18.27 -7.56
C ARG A 396 9.68 17.88 -8.87
N GLN A 397 8.37 17.99 -8.87
CA GLN A 397 7.52 17.73 -10.03
C GLN A 397 6.35 18.70 -10.03
N ALA A 398 5.77 18.95 -11.20
CA ALA A 398 4.57 19.77 -11.29
C ALA A 398 3.37 19.04 -10.67
N VAL A 399 2.64 19.73 -9.80
CA VAL A 399 1.60 19.19 -8.93
C VAL A 399 0.41 20.14 -8.88
N SER A 400 -0.80 19.57 -8.79
CA SER A 400 -2.05 20.31 -8.61
C SER A 400 -3.14 19.37 -8.10
N ALA A 401 -4.27 19.90 -7.62
CA ALA A 401 -5.42 19.09 -7.22
C ALA A 401 -5.89 18.16 -8.35
N LYS A 402 -5.93 18.66 -9.60
CA LYS A 402 -6.29 17.87 -10.78
C LYS A 402 -5.33 16.69 -11.00
N ARG A 403 -4.02 16.92 -10.91
CA ARG A 403 -3.01 15.87 -11.07
C ARG A 403 -3.08 14.82 -9.95
N LEU A 404 -3.34 15.26 -8.71
CA LEU A 404 -3.62 14.34 -7.62
C LEU A 404 -4.86 13.50 -7.94
N GLN A 405 -5.98 14.09 -8.31
CA GLN A 405 -7.18 13.33 -8.69
C GLN A 405 -6.93 12.31 -9.81
N GLU A 406 -6.10 12.65 -10.80
CA GLU A 406 -5.65 11.72 -11.85
C GLU A 406 -4.82 10.57 -11.26
N GLN A 407 -3.81 10.87 -10.44
CA GLN A 407 -2.99 9.86 -9.76
C GLN A 407 -3.84 8.96 -8.85
N TRP A 408 -4.84 9.51 -8.14
CA TRP A 408 -5.73 8.73 -7.28
C TRP A 408 -6.52 7.69 -8.07
N ARG A 409 -6.90 7.98 -9.32
CA ARG A 409 -7.60 6.99 -10.16
C ARG A 409 -6.72 5.77 -10.43
N ALA A 410 -5.41 5.95 -10.62
CA ALA A 410 -4.47 4.84 -10.75
C ALA A 410 -4.39 4.02 -9.45
N VAL A 411 -4.32 4.69 -8.29
CA VAL A 411 -4.38 4.03 -6.98
C VAL A 411 -5.67 3.22 -6.82
N ALA A 412 -6.82 3.82 -7.13
CA ALA A 412 -8.12 3.17 -7.00
C ALA A 412 -8.26 1.95 -7.93
N GLN A 413 -7.75 2.04 -9.17
CA GLN A 413 -7.69 0.90 -10.09
C GLN A 413 -6.82 -0.23 -9.54
N TRP A 414 -5.64 0.10 -8.99
CA TRP A 414 -4.78 -0.89 -8.35
C TRP A 414 -5.45 -1.55 -7.14
N LEU A 415 -6.12 -0.76 -6.28
CA LEU A 415 -6.84 -1.27 -5.12
C LEU A 415 -7.98 -2.23 -5.50
N ALA A 416 -8.66 -1.96 -6.61
CA ALA A 416 -9.72 -2.81 -7.16
C ALA A 416 -9.18 -4.10 -7.78
N ALA A 417 -8.03 -4.03 -8.46
CA ALA A 417 -7.37 -5.20 -9.06
C ALA A 417 -6.66 -6.08 -8.02
N ASN A 418 -6.34 -5.53 -6.85
CA ASN A 418 -5.69 -6.23 -5.73
C ASN A 418 -6.63 -6.20 -4.52
N PRO A 419 -7.81 -6.86 -4.57
CA PRO A 419 -8.69 -6.96 -3.42
C PRO A 419 -7.95 -7.70 -2.30
N HIS A 420 -8.23 -7.31 -1.06
CA HIS A 420 -7.58 -7.90 0.09
C HIS A 420 -7.94 -9.36 0.24
#